data_AF-A0A847I400-F1
#
_entry.id   AF-A0A847I400-F1
#
_cell.length_a   1.000
_cell.length_b   1.000
_cell.length_c   1.000
_cell.angle_alpha   90.00
_cell.angle_beta   90.00
_cell.angle_gamma   90.00
#
_symmetry.space_group_name_H-M   'P 1'
#
loop_
_entity.id
_entity.type
_entity.pdbx_description
1 polymer ?
#
loop_
_entity_poly.entity_id
_entity_poly.type
_entity_poly.pdbx_seq_one_letter_code
_entity_poly.pdbx_strand_id
1 'polypeptide(L)'
;MTAVGLSTAGVFGWLAVRKVDWPAAGAALAGANWRLLGLCVPLLCSSILWRALRWRVVLAQQGAARIGPLALAAGIGQGANAILPGKLGEAVGAHALGRLADLSRIQSLGIMVVTRLTDAVILFALVLGATWFLPSPTLRALRGASLIAVATASLALLLPLVLRRQWGVRCLNSA
;
A
#
# COMPACT_ATOMS: atom_id res chain seq x y z
N MET A 1 -1.94 -16.03 -15.43
CA MET A 1 -1.07 -15.43 -14.39
C MET A 1 -1.50 -15.79 -12.95
N THR A 2 -2.78 -16.10 -12.68
CA THR A 2 -3.26 -16.48 -11.33
C THR A 2 -2.82 -17.87 -10.86
N ALA A 3 -2.82 -18.88 -11.75
CA ALA A 3 -2.44 -20.25 -11.39
C ALA A 3 -1.01 -20.37 -10.85
N VAL A 4 -0.04 -19.70 -11.48
CA VAL A 4 1.37 -19.69 -11.03
C VAL A 4 1.49 -19.06 -9.64
N GLY A 5 0.77 -17.97 -9.38
CA GLY A 5 0.75 -17.31 -8.08
C GLY A 5 0.15 -18.17 -6.97
N LEU A 6 -0.99 -18.82 -7.24
CA LEU A 6 -1.61 -19.77 -6.31
C LEU A 6 -0.71 -20.98 -6.03
N SER A 7 -0.11 -21.57 -7.07
CA SER A 7 0.82 -22.69 -6.91
C SER A 7 2.02 -22.29 -6.07
N THR A 8 2.60 -21.11 -6.32
CA THR A 8 3.74 -20.59 -5.56
C THR A 8 3.35 -20.37 -4.10
N ALA A 9 2.22 -19.70 -3.83
CA ALA A 9 1.73 -19.49 -2.48
C ALA A 9 1.47 -20.82 -1.74
N GLY A 10 0.90 -21.82 -2.42
CA GLY A 10 0.68 -23.15 -1.86
C GLY A 10 1.98 -23.88 -1.52
N VAL A 11 2.97 -23.83 -2.43
CA VAL A 11 4.29 -24.44 -2.21
C VAL A 11 4.99 -23.79 -1.01
N PHE A 12 5.06 -22.46 -0.97
CA PHE A 12 5.72 -21.76 0.16
C PHE A 12 4.95 -21.92 1.47
N GLY A 13 3.62 -21.95 1.43
CA GLY A 13 2.78 -22.26 2.58
C GLY A 13 3.07 -23.65 3.14
N TRP A 14 3.14 -24.66 2.27
CA TRP A 14 3.52 -26.01 2.66
C TRP A 14 4.96 -26.06 3.21
N LEU A 15 5.91 -25.41 2.56
CA LEU A 15 7.31 -25.35 3.01
C LEU A 15 7.44 -24.72 4.40
N ALA A 16 6.62 -23.70 4.71
CA ALA A 16 6.62 -23.02 6.01
C ALA A 16 6.10 -23.92 7.14
N VAL A 17 5.08 -24.74 6.86
CA VAL A 17 4.36 -25.51 7.88
C VAL A 17 4.90 -26.94 8.03
N ARG A 18 5.50 -27.53 6.99
CA ARG A 18 5.91 -28.95 6.97
C ARG A 18 6.89 -29.39 8.06
N LYS A 19 7.62 -28.45 8.68
CA LYS A 19 8.60 -28.73 9.76
C LYS A 19 8.17 -28.14 11.12
N VAL A 20 6.95 -27.66 11.24
CA VAL A 20 6.46 -27.06 12.48
C VAL A 20 6.06 -28.16 13.46
N ASP A 21 6.69 -28.14 14.63
CA ASP A 21 6.24 -28.90 15.80
C ASP A 21 5.05 -28.16 16.41
N TRP A 22 3.84 -28.67 16.18
CA TRP A 22 2.59 -28.06 16.62
C TRP A 22 2.44 -27.97 18.15
N PRO A 23 2.76 -29.02 18.93
CA PRO A 23 2.87 -28.91 20.39
C PRO A 23 3.78 -27.78 20.86
N ALA A 24 5.00 -27.69 20.31
CA ALA A 24 5.95 -26.64 20.67
C ALA A 24 5.43 -25.24 20.26
N ALA A 25 4.79 -25.12 19.09
CA ALA A 25 4.17 -23.88 18.63
C ALA A 25 3.02 -23.43 19.55
N GLY A 26 2.18 -24.35 20.01
CA GLY A 26 1.12 -24.08 20.97
C GLY A 26 1.65 -23.59 22.32
N ALA A 27 2.70 -24.24 22.84
CA ALA A 27 3.38 -23.80 24.07
C ALA A 27 3.99 -22.40 23.92
N ALA A 28 4.60 -22.10 22.77
CA ALA A 28 5.15 -20.78 22.48
C ALA A 28 4.05 -19.69 22.41
N LEU A 29 2.88 -20.01 21.86
CA LEU A 29 1.73 -19.10 21.86
C LEU A 29 1.16 -18.88 23.27
N ALA A 30 1.12 -19.93 24.10
CA ALA A 30 0.66 -19.81 25.48
C ALA A 30 1.60 -18.95 26.34
N GLY A 31 2.91 -19.00 26.07
CA GLY A 31 3.92 -18.15 26.69
C GLY A 31 4.05 -16.76 26.07
N ALA A 32 3.26 -16.43 25.04
CA ALA A 32 3.36 -15.14 24.36
C ALA A 32 2.96 -13.98 25.27
N ASN A 33 3.68 -12.87 25.15
CA ASN A 33 3.40 -11.68 25.95
C ASN A 33 2.14 -10.96 25.42
N TRP A 34 1.01 -11.20 26.07
CA TRP A 34 -0.28 -10.58 25.75
C TRP A 34 -0.25 -9.05 25.74
N ARG A 35 0.68 -8.40 26.46
CA ARG A 35 0.85 -6.94 26.42
C ARG A 35 1.38 -6.47 25.07
N LEU A 36 2.32 -7.21 24.48
CA LEU A 36 2.84 -6.93 23.13
C LEU A 36 1.75 -7.19 22.07
N LEU A 37 0.93 -8.22 22.26
CA LEU A 37 -0.21 -8.47 21.39
C LEU A 37 -1.23 -7.32 21.47
N GLY A 38 -1.50 -6.82 22.68
CA GLY A 38 -2.34 -5.66 22.91
C GLY A 38 -1.82 -4.39 22.21
N LEU A 39 -0.50 -4.17 22.20
CA LEU A 39 0.15 -3.06 21.48
C LEU A 39 -0.04 -3.12 19.96
N CYS A 40 -0.28 -4.30 19.38
CA CYS A 40 -0.56 -4.40 17.94
C CYS A 40 -1.86 -3.69 17.55
N VAL A 41 -2.87 -3.66 18.42
CA VAL A 41 -4.18 -3.05 18.15
C VAL A 41 -4.07 -1.53 17.88
N PRO A 42 -3.51 -0.69 18.78
CA PRO A 42 -3.36 0.72 18.51
C PRO A 42 -2.41 1.01 17.34
N LEU A 43 -1.40 0.15 17.10
CA LEU A 43 -0.52 0.28 15.93
C LEU A 43 -1.28 0.03 14.61
N LEU A 44 -2.13 -1.00 14.56
CA LEU A 44 -3.01 -1.29 13.43
C LEU A 44 -4.00 -0.14 13.19
N CYS A 45 -4.65 0.34 14.25
CA CYS A 45 -5.55 1.50 14.16
C CYS A 45 -4.81 2.74 13.64
N SER A 46 -3.62 3.03 14.17
CA SER A 46 -2.79 4.16 13.74
C SER A 46 -2.39 4.04 12.26
N SER A 47 -2.06 2.83 11.79
CA SER A 47 -1.77 2.56 10.38
C SER A 47 -2.97 2.86 9.48
N ILE A 48 -4.17 2.43 9.88
CA ILE A 48 -5.41 2.73 9.16
C ILE A 48 -5.70 4.23 9.13
N LEU A 49 -5.51 4.92 10.27
CA LEU A 49 -5.70 6.37 10.37
C LEU A 49 -4.71 7.14 9.49
N TRP A 50 -3.43 6.78 9.50
CA TRP A 50 -2.44 7.43 8.63
C TRP A 50 -2.78 7.28 7.16
N ARG A 51 -3.27 6.10 6.77
CA ARG A 51 -3.72 5.86 5.41
C ARG A 51 -4.95 6.70 5.06
N ALA A 52 -5.92 6.82 5.97
CA ALA A 52 -7.09 7.67 5.78
C ALA A 52 -6.73 9.15 5.64
N LEU A 53 -5.80 9.64 6.47
CA LEU A 53 -5.26 10.99 6.38
C LEU A 53 -4.58 11.23 5.04
N ARG A 54 -3.76 10.27 4.58
CA ARG A 54 -3.12 10.36 3.26
C ARG A 54 -4.15 10.43 2.14
N TRP A 55 -5.20 9.61 2.18
CA TRP A 55 -6.28 9.69 1.20
C TRP A 55 -6.98 11.05 1.24
N ARG A 56 -7.18 11.62 2.42
CA ARG A 56 -7.73 12.96 2.57
C ARG A 56 -6.83 14.03 1.93
N VAL A 57 -5.51 13.91 2.06
CA VAL A 57 -4.55 14.83 1.42
C VAL A 57 -4.62 14.71 -0.11
N VAL A 58 -4.72 13.48 -0.65
CA VAL A 58 -4.90 13.26 -2.09
C VAL A 58 -6.24 13.83 -2.58
N LEU A 59 -7.29 13.72 -1.76
CA LEU A 59 -8.64 14.23 -2.02
C LEU A 59 -8.80 15.74 -1.80
N ALA A 60 -7.88 16.40 -1.10
CA ALA A 60 -8.00 17.83 -0.76
C ALA A 60 -8.15 18.73 -2.00
N GLN A 61 -7.73 18.24 -3.17
CA GLN A 61 -7.91 18.90 -4.47
C GLN A 61 -9.35 18.79 -5.05
N GLN A 62 -10.21 17.93 -4.50
CA GLN A 62 -11.55 17.60 -5.03
C GLN A 62 -12.69 17.70 -4.00
N GLY A 63 -12.40 17.91 -2.72
CA GLY A 63 -13.39 18.11 -1.66
C GLY A 63 -12.94 17.52 -0.31
N ALA A 64 -13.36 18.12 0.80
CA ALA A 64 -12.97 17.70 2.14
C ALA A 64 -13.74 16.44 2.59
N ALA A 65 -13.29 15.26 2.15
CA ALA A 65 -13.84 13.99 2.64
C ALA A 65 -13.55 13.79 4.14
N ARG A 66 -14.57 13.34 4.89
CA ARG A 66 -14.45 13.06 6.33
C ARG A 66 -13.49 11.87 6.55
N ILE A 67 -12.68 11.93 7.61
CA ILE A 67 -11.67 10.87 7.91
C ILE A 67 -12.35 9.53 8.24
N GLY A 68 -13.48 9.53 8.94
CA GLY A 68 -14.16 8.29 9.37
C GLY A 68 -14.47 7.32 8.21
N PRO A 69 -15.22 7.76 7.18
CA PRO A 69 -15.48 6.94 5.99
C PRO A 69 -14.21 6.46 5.27
N LEU A 70 -13.17 7.31 5.20
CA LEU A 70 -11.88 6.95 4.62
C LEU A 70 -11.15 5.88 5.43
N ALA A 71 -11.20 5.97 6.76
CA ALA A 71 -10.60 4.99 7.67
C ALA A 71 -11.33 3.64 7.59
N LEU A 72 -12.67 3.65 7.51
CA LEU A 72 -13.45 2.43 7.31
C LEU A 72 -13.12 1.77 5.97
N ALA A 73 -13.10 2.53 4.86
CA ALA A 73 -12.71 2.01 3.56
C ALA A 73 -11.26 1.47 3.55
N ALA A 74 -10.34 2.15 4.26
CA ALA A 74 -8.96 1.70 4.41
C ALA A 74 -8.85 0.40 5.20
N GLY A 75 -9.59 0.28 6.32
CA GLY A 75 -9.67 -0.92 7.14
C GLY A 75 -10.26 -2.12 6.37
N ILE A 76 -11.38 -1.90 5.66
CA ILE A 76 -12.00 -2.92 4.80
C ILE A 76 -11.01 -3.41 3.76
N GLY A 77 -10.31 -2.50 3.08
CA GLY A 77 -9.31 -2.89 2.07
C GLY A 77 -8.13 -3.67 2.65
N GLN A 78 -7.63 -3.28 3.82
CA GLN A 78 -6.55 -3.99 4.53
C GLN A 78 -7.00 -5.38 4.97
N GLY A 79 -8.18 -5.49 5.59
CA GLY A 79 -8.73 -6.78 6.03
C GLY A 79 -8.99 -7.71 4.85
N ALA A 80 -9.58 -7.19 3.77
CA ALA A 80 -9.78 -7.95 2.54
C ALA A 80 -8.44 -8.41 1.93
N ASN A 81 -7.38 -7.60 1.99
CA ASN A 81 -6.07 -7.98 1.47
C ASN A 81 -5.36 -9.05 2.33
N ALA A 82 -5.71 -9.15 3.62
CA ALA A 82 -5.19 -10.21 4.50
C ALA A 82 -5.85 -11.57 4.21
N ILE A 83 -7.09 -11.57 3.71
CA ILE A 83 -7.88 -12.78 3.46
C ILE A 83 -7.80 -13.21 1.99
N LEU A 84 -7.89 -12.24 1.06
CA LEU A 84 -8.02 -12.52 -0.37
C LEU A 84 -6.64 -12.59 -1.05
N PRO A 85 -6.40 -13.64 -1.86
CA PRO A 85 -5.19 -13.75 -2.66
C PRO A 85 -5.16 -12.72 -3.80
N GLY A 86 -3.96 -12.42 -4.32
CA GLY A 86 -3.80 -11.65 -5.55
C GLY A 86 -4.07 -10.14 -5.42
N LYS A 87 -3.96 -9.57 -4.21
CA LYS A 87 -4.21 -8.13 -3.93
C LYS A 87 -5.63 -7.66 -4.27
N LEU A 88 -6.61 -8.56 -4.29
CA LEU A 88 -8.03 -8.21 -4.50
C LEU A 88 -8.58 -7.28 -3.41
N GLY A 89 -7.95 -7.26 -2.22
CA GLY A 89 -8.30 -6.31 -1.17
C GLY A 89 -8.14 -4.84 -1.58
N GLU A 90 -7.33 -4.55 -2.60
CA GLU A 90 -7.24 -3.21 -3.18
C GLU A 90 -8.52 -2.85 -3.94
N ALA A 91 -9.02 -3.76 -4.79
CA ALA A 91 -10.28 -3.56 -5.50
C ALA A 91 -11.47 -3.39 -4.52
N VAL A 92 -11.50 -4.20 -3.46
CA VAL A 92 -12.50 -4.06 -2.38
C VAL A 92 -12.36 -2.71 -1.68
N GLY A 93 -11.13 -2.29 -1.36
CA GLY A 93 -10.86 -0.98 -0.75
C GLY A 93 -11.26 0.19 -1.65
N ALA A 94 -11.02 0.13 -2.96
CA ALA A 94 -11.43 1.15 -3.92
C ALA A 94 -12.95 1.22 -4.08
N HIS A 95 -13.63 0.07 -4.06
CA HIS A 95 -15.08 0.00 -4.08
C HIS A 95 -15.69 0.57 -2.79
N ALA A 96 -15.18 0.16 -1.63
CA ALA A 96 -15.61 0.68 -0.34
C ALA A 96 -15.37 2.20 -0.23
N LEU A 97 -14.23 2.69 -0.73
CA LEU A 97 -13.91 4.11 -0.78
C LEU A 97 -14.92 4.89 -1.64
N GLY A 98 -15.25 4.39 -2.83
CA GLY A 98 -16.27 5.01 -3.69
C GLY A 98 -17.63 5.10 -3.00
N ARG A 99 -18.06 4.03 -2.33
CA ARG A 99 -19.35 3.98 -1.62
C ARG A 99 -19.40 4.83 -0.35
N LEU A 100 -18.33 4.86 0.44
CA LEU A 100 -18.32 5.50 1.76
C LEU A 100 -17.96 6.99 1.67
N ALA A 101 -17.19 7.40 0.67
CA ALA A 101 -16.77 8.79 0.48
C ALA A 101 -17.51 9.50 -0.67
N ASP A 102 -18.55 8.87 -1.23
CA ASP A 102 -19.36 9.38 -2.36
C ASP A 102 -18.51 9.82 -3.56
N LEU A 103 -17.56 8.95 -3.94
CA LEU A 103 -16.64 9.20 -5.05
C LEU A 103 -17.04 8.33 -6.25
N SER A 104 -16.89 8.90 -7.45
CA SER A 104 -17.03 8.12 -8.67
C SER A 104 -16.00 6.98 -8.71
N ARG A 105 -16.33 5.90 -9.42
CA ARG A 105 -15.44 4.73 -9.58
C ARG A 105 -14.06 5.13 -10.13
N ILE A 106 -14.00 6.12 -11.01
CA ILE A 106 -12.75 6.61 -11.60
C ILE A 106 -11.93 7.37 -10.54
N GLN A 107 -12.57 8.20 -9.71
CA GLN A 107 -11.89 8.92 -8.62
C GLN A 107 -11.32 7.94 -7.58
N SER A 108 -12.12 6.96 -7.14
CA SER A 108 -11.65 5.99 -6.13
C SER A 108 -10.49 5.13 -6.63
N LEU A 109 -10.53 4.69 -7.89
CA LEU A 109 -9.42 4.00 -8.54
C LEU A 109 -8.19 4.91 -8.69
N GLY A 110 -8.38 6.15 -9.10
CA GLY A 110 -7.29 7.12 -9.24
C GLY A 110 -6.55 7.36 -7.93
N ILE A 111 -7.27 7.52 -6.82
CA ILE A 111 -6.69 7.66 -5.47
C ILE A 111 -5.87 6.43 -5.11
N MET A 112 -6.37 5.24 -5.41
CA MET A 112 -5.67 3.99 -5.12
C MET A 112 -4.38 3.87 -5.93
N VAL A 113 -4.40 4.18 -7.23
CA VAL A 113 -3.21 4.18 -8.09
C VAL A 113 -2.17 5.18 -7.60
N VAL A 114 -2.58 6.42 -7.33
CA VAL A 114 -1.69 7.47 -6.81
C VAL A 114 -1.03 7.00 -5.50
N THR A 115 -1.82 6.44 -4.58
CA THR A 115 -1.25 5.94 -3.33
C THR A 115 -0.30 4.76 -3.52
N ARG A 116 -0.55 3.84 -4.45
CA ARG A 116 0.38 2.74 -4.79
C ARG A 116 1.69 3.26 -5.38
N LEU A 117 1.64 4.25 -6.26
CA LEU A 117 2.83 4.90 -6.81
C LEU A 117 3.64 5.59 -5.70
N THR A 118 2.96 6.32 -4.81
CA THR A 118 3.62 6.93 -3.65
C THR A 118 4.27 5.88 -2.74
N ASP A 119 3.59 4.77 -2.47
CA ASP A 119 4.14 3.65 -1.67
C ASP A 119 5.41 3.07 -2.34
N ALA A 120 5.39 2.89 -3.66
CA ALA A 120 6.54 2.41 -4.42
C ALA A 120 7.71 3.40 -4.36
N VAL A 121 7.47 4.70 -4.60
CA VAL A 121 8.51 5.73 -4.51
C VAL A 121 9.14 5.75 -3.12
N ILE A 122 8.33 5.75 -2.06
CA ILE A 122 8.81 5.75 -0.68
C ILE A 122 9.64 4.49 -0.40
N LEU A 123 9.15 3.31 -0.80
CA LEU A 123 9.86 2.04 -0.57
C LEU A 123 11.21 2.03 -1.27
N PHE A 124 11.27 2.43 -2.55
CA PHE A 124 12.54 2.46 -3.28
C PHE A 124 13.48 3.55 -2.76
N ALA A 125 12.96 4.69 -2.30
CA ALA A 125 13.76 5.72 -1.65
C ALA A 125 14.36 5.23 -0.32
N LEU A 126 13.58 4.47 0.47
CA LEU A 126 14.08 3.85 1.70
C LEU A 126 15.17 2.81 1.42
N VAL A 127 14.97 1.95 0.42
CA VAL A 127 16.00 0.98 0.00
C VAL A 127 17.26 1.71 -0.47
N LEU A 128 17.10 2.75 -1.30
CA LEU A 128 18.21 3.57 -1.77
C LEU A 128 18.97 4.21 -0.62
N GLY A 129 18.26 4.81 0.35
CA GLY A 129 18.86 5.35 1.57
C GLY A 129 19.62 4.28 2.35
N ALA A 130 19.01 3.11 2.56
CA ALA A 130 19.66 1.99 3.25
C ALA A 130 20.95 1.55 2.55
N THR A 131 21.04 1.62 1.22
CA THR A 131 22.29 1.30 0.51
C THR A 131 23.46 2.23 0.86
N TRP A 132 23.19 3.46 1.30
CA TRP A 132 24.22 4.42 1.70
C TRP A 132 24.69 4.22 3.13
N PHE A 133 23.77 3.88 4.04
CA PHE A 133 24.07 3.76 5.47
C PHE A 133 24.47 2.36 5.93
N LEU A 134 24.06 1.30 5.22
CA LEU A 134 24.34 -0.08 5.64
C LEU A 134 25.48 -0.68 4.81
N PRO A 135 26.55 -1.19 5.45
CA PRO A 135 27.66 -1.86 4.77
C PRO A 135 27.26 -3.29 4.38
N SER A 136 26.40 -3.43 3.37
CA SER A 136 25.98 -4.72 2.80
C SER A 136 26.33 -4.81 1.32
N PRO A 137 27.04 -5.87 0.86
CA PRO A 137 27.33 -6.08 -0.56
C PRO A 137 26.04 -6.24 -1.40
N THR A 138 25.02 -6.91 -0.85
CA THR A 138 23.72 -7.08 -1.51
C THR A 138 23.01 -5.74 -1.73
N LEU A 139 23.00 -4.86 -0.72
CA LEU A 139 22.38 -3.54 -0.85
C LEU A 139 23.13 -2.65 -1.85
N ARG A 140 24.47 -2.74 -1.90
CA ARG A 140 25.27 -2.02 -2.90
C ARG A 140 24.94 -2.45 -4.33
N ALA A 141 24.72 -3.75 -4.57
CA ALA A 141 24.30 -4.27 -5.87
C ALA A 141 22.91 -3.75 -6.29
N LEU A 142 22.02 -3.48 -5.33
CA LEU A 142 20.67 -2.96 -5.59
C LEU A 142 20.61 -1.43 -5.83
N ARG A 143 21.72 -0.70 -5.67
CA ARG A 143 21.75 0.78 -5.83
C ARG A 143 21.23 1.24 -7.18
N GLY A 144 21.77 0.70 -8.27
CA GLY A 144 21.38 1.07 -9.63
C GLY A 144 19.90 0.78 -9.91
N ALA A 145 19.44 -0.42 -9.52
CA ALA A 145 18.04 -0.81 -9.66
C ALA A 145 17.09 0.10 -8.84
N SER A 146 17.49 0.45 -7.62
CA SER A 146 16.71 1.33 -6.75
C SER A 146 16.61 2.76 -7.31
N LEU A 147 17.71 3.30 -7.86
CA LEU A 147 17.71 4.61 -8.52
C LEU A 147 16.76 4.65 -9.73
N ILE A 148 16.83 3.64 -10.60
CA ILE A 148 15.95 3.52 -11.77
C ILE A 148 14.49 3.38 -11.33
N ALA A 149 14.22 2.59 -10.30
CA ALA A 149 12.89 2.39 -9.76
C ALA A 149 12.30 3.68 -9.15
N VAL A 150 13.10 4.46 -8.41
CA VAL A 150 12.67 5.79 -7.90
C VAL A 150 12.37 6.74 -9.05
N ALA A 151 13.27 6.83 -10.04
CA ALA A 151 13.11 7.75 -11.17
C ALA A 151 11.85 7.43 -12.00
N THR A 152 11.64 6.15 -12.31
CA THR A 152 10.48 5.69 -13.09
C THR A 152 9.17 5.87 -12.33
N ALA A 153 9.12 5.51 -11.04
CA ALA A 153 7.91 5.68 -10.22
C ALA A 153 7.58 7.16 -9.99
N SER A 154 8.59 8.01 -9.82
CA SER A 154 8.41 9.46 -9.69
C SER A 154 7.90 10.09 -10.99
N LEU A 155 8.46 9.67 -12.14
CA LEU A 155 7.98 10.12 -13.45
C LEU A 155 6.53 9.71 -13.68
N ALA A 156 6.17 8.46 -13.37
CA ALA A 156 4.80 7.95 -13.49
C ALA A 156 3.80 8.72 -12.59
N LEU A 157 4.26 9.19 -11.42
CA LEU A 157 3.46 10.01 -10.52
C LEU A 157 3.30 11.46 -11.02
N LEU A 158 4.35 12.03 -11.62
CA LEU A 158 4.38 13.43 -12.07
C LEU A 158 3.74 13.65 -13.45
N LEU A 159 3.82 12.68 -14.36
CA LEU A 159 3.30 12.79 -15.72
C LEU A 159 1.81 13.22 -15.77
N PRO A 160 0.89 12.61 -15.00
CA PRO A 160 -0.52 12.98 -15.01
C PRO A 160 -0.76 14.38 -14.45
N LEU A 161 0.07 14.84 -13.51
CA LEU A 161 -0.04 16.16 -12.89
C LEU A 161 0.43 17.27 -13.85
N VAL A 162 1.55 17.03 -14.54
CA VAL A 162 2.08 17.95 -15.56
C VAL A 162 1.11 18.04 -16.74
N LEU A 163 0.58 16.90 -17.20
CA LEU A 163 -0.43 16.87 -18.26
C LEU A 163 -1.69 17.62 -17.83
N ARG A 164 -2.25 17.38 -16.64
CA ARG A 164 -3.42 18.16 -16.15
C ARG A 164 -3.17 19.67 -16.11
N ARG A 165 -1.96 20.10 -15.72
CA ARG A 165 -1.60 21.52 -15.68
C ARG A 165 -1.57 22.16 -17.08
N GLN A 166 -1.05 21.46 -18.07
CA GLN A 166 -0.99 21.96 -19.45
C GLN A 166 -2.37 22.06 -20.12
N TRP A 167 -3.28 21.13 -19.82
CA TRP A 167 -4.63 21.16 -20.37
C TRP A 167 -5.47 22.28 -19.74
N GLY A 168 -5.32 22.52 -18.42
CA GLY A 168 -5.96 23.65 -17.75
C GLY A 168 -5.48 25.02 -18.27
N VAL A 169 -4.18 25.16 -18.59
CA VAL A 169 -3.62 26.39 -19.18
C VAL A 169 -4.06 26.57 -20.65
N ARG A 170 -4.16 25.48 -21.42
CA ARG A 170 -4.64 25.55 -22.82
C ARG A 170 -6.11 25.96 -22.94
N CYS A 171 -6.97 25.56 -22.01
CA CYS A 171 -8.38 25.97 -22.02
C CYS A 171 -8.58 27.46 -21.68
N LEU A 172 -7.68 28.07 -20.90
CA LEU A 172 -7.72 29.49 -20.55
C LEU A 172 -7.13 30.40 -21.65
N ASN A 173 -6.20 29.90 -22.47
CA ASN A 173 -5.61 30.65 -23.59
C ASN A 173 -6.40 30.53 -24.91
N SER A 174 -7.49 29.75 -24.94
CA SER A 174 -8.33 29.55 -26.12
C SER A 174 -9.69 30.26 -26.04
N ALA A 175 -9.88 31.09 -25.01
CA ALA A 175 -11.04 31.95 -24.79
C ALA A 175 -10.61 33.41 -24.87
#